data_AF-A0A527YCI2-F1
#
_entry.id   AF-A0A527YCI2-F1
#
_cell.length_a   1.000
_cell.length_b   1.000
_cell.length_c   1.000
_cell.angle_alpha   90.00
_cell.angle_beta   90.00
_cell.angle_gamma   90.00
#
_symmetry.space_group_name_H-M   'P 1'
#
loop_
_entity.id
_entity.type
_entity.pdbx_description
1 polymer ?
#
loop_
_entity_poly.entity_id
_entity_poly.type
_entity_poly.pdbx_seq_one_letter_code
_entity_poly.pdbx_strand_id
1 'polypeptide(L)' 'AGNQRSNIKRAASVLAALAGERHSVVITHGNGPQVGLLALQAAANPGDGAFPLDLLGAESAGMIGYVIEQELGNILK' A
#
# COMPACT_ATOMS: atom_id res chain seq x y z
N ALA A 1 5.94 -1.57 -10.52
CA ALA A 1 5.11 -0.64 -9.71
C ALA A 1 3.83 -0.14 -10.42
N GLY A 2 3.80 0.02 -11.75
CA GLY A 2 2.66 0.63 -12.47
C GLY A 2 1.29 -0.04 -12.21
N ASN A 3 1.22 -1.36 -12.16
CA ASN A 3 -0.03 -2.09 -11.91
C ASN A 3 -0.61 -1.79 -10.52
N GLN A 4 0.23 -1.72 -9.49
CA GLN A 4 -0.22 -1.47 -8.12
C GLN A 4 -0.79 -0.05 -7.98
N ARG A 5 -0.09 0.95 -8.52
CA ARG A 5 -0.58 2.34 -8.52
C ARG A 5 -1.88 2.48 -9.31
N SER A 6 -2.00 1.84 -10.47
CA SER A 6 -3.24 1.84 -11.26
C SER A 6 -4.43 1.26 -10.49
N ASN A 7 -4.21 0.13 -9.79
CA ASN A 7 -5.24 -0.48 -8.96
C ASN A 7 -5.62 0.41 -7.75
N ILE A 8 -4.63 1.02 -7.10
CA ILE A 8 -4.87 1.96 -5.99
C ILE A 8 -5.65 3.19 -6.47
N LYS A 9 -5.31 3.75 -7.63
CA LYS A 9 -6.04 4.87 -8.22
C LYS A 9 -7.52 4.55 -8.47
N ARG A 10 -7.82 3.34 -8.95
CA ARG A 10 -9.20 2.85 -9.12
C ARG A 10 -9.93 2.70 -7.79
N ALA A 11 -9.25 2.21 -6.75
CA ALA A 11 -9.83 2.13 -5.41
C ALA A 11 -10.08 3.54 -4.83
N ALA A 12 -9.12 4.45 -5.00
CA ALA A 12 -9.19 5.82 -4.51
C ALA A 12 -10.40 6.59 -5.07
N SER A 13 -10.78 6.38 -6.34
CA SER A 13 -11.97 7.04 -6.89
C SER A 13 -13.27 6.60 -6.23
N VAL A 14 -13.39 5.32 -5.85
CA VAL A 14 -14.55 4.79 -5.13
C VAL A 14 -14.59 5.34 -3.70
N LEU A 15 -13.44 5.35 -3.02
CA LEU A 15 -13.32 5.89 -1.66
C LEU A 15 -13.63 7.40 -1.62
N ALA A 16 -13.18 8.17 -2.61
CA ALA A 16 -13.48 9.60 -2.72
C ALA A 16 -14.98 9.87 -2.89
N ALA A 17 -15.70 9.02 -3.62
CA ALA A 17 -17.16 9.13 -3.75
C ALA A 17 -17.86 8.96 -2.39
N LEU A 18 -17.46 7.95 -1.59
CA LEU A 18 -18.00 7.73 -0.25
C LEU A 18 -17.75 8.93 0.68
N ALA A 19 -16.56 9.53 0.61
CA ALA A 19 -16.23 10.74 1.36
C ALA A 19 -17.09 11.94 0.92
N GLY A 20 -17.36 12.07 -0.39
CA GLY A 20 -18.25 13.10 -0.96
C GLY A 20 -19.70 13.00 -0.46
N GLU A 21 -20.16 11.80 -0.12
CA GLU A 21 -21.46 11.54 0.52
C GLU A 21 -21.48 11.84 2.04
N ARG A 22 -20.43 12.49 2.56
CA ARG A 22 -20.27 12.87 3.98
C ARG A 22 -20.11 11.70 4.95
N HIS A 23 -19.70 10.53 4.48
CA HIS A 23 -19.27 9.45 5.37
C HIS A 23 -17.91 9.78 6.01
N SER A 24 -17.73 9.38 7.28
CA SER A 24 -16.40 9.27 7.88
C SER A 24 -15.79 7.94 7.46
N VAL A 25 -14.69 7.99 6.72
CA VAL A 25 -14.09 6.79 6.11
C VAL A 25 -12.77 6.46 6.81
N VAL A 26 -12.67 5.22 7.33
CA VAL A 26 -11.42 4.63 7.81
C VAL A 26 -10.94 3.62 6.77
N ILE A 27 -9.69 3.76 6.32
CA ILE A 27 -9.11 2.91 5.27
C ILE A 27 -8.12 1.93 5.90
N THR A 28 -8.29 0.65 5.56
CA THR A 28 -7.32 -0.40 5.85
C THR A 28 -6.93 -1.08 4.53
N HIS A 29 -5.85 -1.86 4.54
CA HIS A 29 -5.45 -2.63 3.38
C HIS A 29 -4.76 -3.92 3.78
N GLY A 30 -4.81 -4.92 2.90
CA GLY A 30 -3.94 -6.09 2.97
C GLY A 30 -2.56 -5.78 2.35
N ASN A 31 -1.56 -6.61 2.67
CA ASN A 31 -0.20 -6.47 2.15
C ASN A 31 0.42 -7.80 1.67
N GLY A 32 -0.34 -8.91 1.66
CA GLY A 32 0.18 -10.27 1.42
C GLY A 32 1.10 -10.40 0.20
N PRO A 33 0.67 -10.01 -1.02
CA PRO A 33 1.52 -10.03 -2.20
C PRO A 33 2.77 -9.14 -2.08
N GLN A 34 2.66 -7.98 -1.44
CA GLN A 34 3.73 -7.01 -1.31
C GLN A 34 4.79 -7.46 -0.30
N VAL A 35 4.36 -7.86 0.91
CA VAL A 35 5.27 -8.40 1.93
C VAL A 35 5.87 -9.73 1.50
N GLY A 36 5.12 -10.54 0.75
CA GLY A 36 5.63 -11.78 0.16
C GLY A 36 6.74 -11.53 -0.86
N LEU A 37 6.61 -10.51 -1.72
CA LEU A 37 7.67 -10.12 -2.64
C LEU A 37 8.91 -9.61 -1.89
N LEU A 38 8.73 -8.76 -0.88
CA LEU A 38 9.83 -8.28 -0.05
C LEU A 38 10.55 -9.44 0.67
N ALA A 39 9.79 -10.41 1.20
CA ALA A 39 10.35 -11.60 1.83
C ALA A 39 11.15 -12.47 0.84
N LEU A 40 10.64 -12.66 -0.38
CA LEU A 40 11.39 -13.36 -1.44
C LEU A 40 12.66 -12.61 -1.84
N GLN A 41 12.62 -11.28 -1.91
CA GLN A 41 13.79 -10.45 -2.22
C GLN A 41 14.84 -10.52 -1.10
N ALA A 42 14.42 -10.41 0.16
CA ALA A 42 15.28 -10.56 1.32
C ALA A 42 15.91 -11.96 1.40
N ALA A 43 15.16 -13.02 1.06
CA ALA A 43 15.67 -14.38 1.01
C ALA A 43 16.65 -14.60 -0.17
N ALA A 44 16.40 -13.98 -1.32
CA ALA A 44 17.26 -14.11 -2.51
C ALA A 44 18.58 -13.36 -2.38
N ASN A 45 18.64 -12.29 -1.59
CA ASN A 45 19.85 -11.49 -1.40
C ASN A 45 19.98 -10.99 0.05
N PRO A 46 20.36 -11.86 0.99
CA PRO A 46 20.20 -11.61 2.43
C PRO A 46 21.11 -10.52 3.02
N GLY A 47 22.15 -10.04 2.31
CA GLY A 47 23.08 -9.04 2.87
C GLY A 47 23.59 -9.42 4.27
N ASP A 48 23.55 -8.47 5.21
CA ASP A 48 23.92 -8.64 6.63
C ASP A 48 22.90 -9.43 7.47
N GLY A 49 21.88 -10.01 6.84
CA GLY A 49 20.79 -10.76 7.46
C GLY A 49 19.44 -10.36 6.87
N ALA A 50 18.64 -11.33 6.45
CA ALA A 50 17.29 -11.07 5.95
C ALA A 50 16.45 -10.39 7.06
N PHE A 51 15.83 -9.26 6.73
CA PHE A 51 14.95 -8.58 7.68
C PHE A 51 13.82 -9.52 8.11
N PRO A 52 13.48 -9.57 9.41
CA PRO A 52 12.35 -10.34 9.90
C PRO A 52 11.03 -9.84 9.29
N LEU A 53 10.04 -10.74 9.25
CA LEU A 53 8.78 -10.53 8.53
C LEU A 53 7.96 -9.35 9.07
N ASP A 54 8.11 -9.00 10.34
CA ASP A 54 7.47 -7.84 10.96
C ASP A 54 8.02 -6.51 10.43
N LEU A 55 9.34 -6.40 10.23
CA LEU A 55 9.97 -5.24 9.60
C LEU A 55 9.59 -5.12 8.13
N LEU A 56 9.57 -6.23 7.39
CA LEU A 56 9.06 -6.24 6.00
C LEU A 56 7.56 -5.90 5.95
N GLY A 57 6.81 -6.29 6.98
CA GLY A 57 5.43 -5.90 7.19
C GLY A 57 5.29 -4.39 7.31
N ALA A 58 6.08 -3.76 8.17
CA ALA A 58 6.12 -2.31 8.34
C ALA A 58 6.54 -1.57 7.05
N GLU A 59 7.57 -2.07 6.34
CA GLU A 59 8.00 -1.54 5.05
C GLU A 59 6.86 -1.57 4.03
N SER A 60 6.21 -2.73 3.87
CA SER A 60 5.09 -2.87 2.93
C SER A 60 3.89 -1.98 3.28
N ALA A 61 3.62 -1.76 4.58
CA ALA A 61 2.57 -0.87 5.04
C ALA A 61 2.86 0.58 4.65
N GLY A 62 4.10 1.05 4.86
CA GLY A 62 4.52 2.38 4.43
C GLY A 62 4.45 2.57 2.91
N MET A 63 4.93 1.58 2.14
CA MET A 63 4.90 1.60 0.68
C MET A 63 3.48 1.71 0.12
N ILE A 64 2.54 0.91 0.65
CA ILE A 64 1.15 0.90 0.18
C ILE A 64 0.42 2.16 0.65
N GLY A 65 0.55 2.52 1.94
CA GLY A 65 -0.05 3.71 2.53
C GLY A 65 0.32 4.98 1.78
N TYR A 66 1.61 5.14 1.46
CA TYR A 66 2.10 6.27 0.66
C TYR A 66 1.36 6.42 -0.67
N VAL A 67 1.17 5.32 -1.40
CA VAL A 67 0.49 5.36 -2.71
C VAL A 67 -1.01 5.62 -2.54
N ILE A 68 -1.65 5.07 -1.50
CA ILE A 68 -3.05 5.34 -1.18
C ILE A 68 -3.25 6.83 -0.90
N GLU A 69 -2.45 7.42 0.00
CA GLU A 69 -2.51 8.83 0.36
C GLU A 69 -2.27 9.74 -0.84
N GLN A 70 -1.28 9.41 -1.68
CA GLN A 70 -1.00 10.14 -2.92
C GLN A 70 -2.20 10.13 -3.88
N GLU A 71 -2.76 8.96 -4.20
CA GLU A 71 -3.85 8.89 -5.18
C GLU A 71 -5.17 9.47 -4.63
N LEU A 72 -5.48 9.31 -3.35
CA LEU A 72 -6.62 9.98 -2.71
C LEU A 72 -6.43 11.50 -2.66
N GLY A 73 -5.26 11.96 -2.20
CA GLY A 73 -4.94 13.38 -2.15
C GLY A 73 -4.95 14.04 -3.52
N ASN A 74 -4.64 13.31 -4.60
CA ASN A 74 -4.76 13.80 -5.96
C ASN A 74 -6.21 13.99 -6.42
N ILE A 75 -7.16 13.19 -5.91
CA ILE A 75 -8.57 13.24 -6.28
C ILE A 75 -9.36 14.24 -5.42
N LEU A 76 -8.99 14.38 -4.14
CA LEU A 76 -9.71 15.20 -3.16
C LEU A 76 -9.28 16.67 -3.12
N LYS A 77 -8.30 17.07 -3.91
CA LYS A 77 -8.00 18.50 -4.16
C LYS A 77 -9.16 19.17 -4.87
#